data_AF-A0A7X8Z7D4-F1
#
_entry.id   AF-A0A7X8Z7D4-F1
#
_cell.length_a   1.000
_cell.length_b   1.000
_cell.length_c   1.000
_cell.angle_alpha   90.00
_cell.angle_beta   90.00
_cell.angle_gamma   90.00
#
_symmetry.space_group_name_H-M   'P 1'
#
loop_
_entity.id
_entity.type
_entity.pdbx_description
1 polymer ?
#
loop_
_entity_poly.entity_id
_entity_poly.type
_entity_poly.pdbx_seq_one_letter_code
_entity_poly.pdbx_strand_id
1 'polypeptide(L)'
;DGAQSCVVKAGLYAGDTACSYGCLGCGDCVEACLFGALSMDPATGLPLVDEEKCTACGACVKACPKDLIELRNKGPRGMRMFVACRNTDKGPVAKKACSNACIACAICFKTCQHDAIIFENNLATIDYSKCKLCRECEAVCPTGAIHGINFPKPLDKAGIKERIAKRK
;
A
#
# COMPACT_ATOMS: atom_id res chain seq x y z
N ASP A 1 -10.67 6.96 -30.14
CA ASP A 1 -10.61 7.04 -28.66
C ASP A 1 -11.18 5.78 -28.04
N GLY A 2 -10.31 4.92 -27.51
CA GLY A 2 -10.72 3.67 -26.86
C GLY A 2 -11.21 3.91 -25.43
N ALA A 3 -12.05 3.00 -24.92
CA ALA A 3 -12.61 3.09 -23.58
C ALA A 3 -11.49 3.16 -22.50
N GLN A 4 -11.43 4.28 -21.76
CA GLN A 4 -10.52 4.47 -20.63
C GLN A 4 -11.15 3.87 -19.36
N SER A 5 -11.17 2.54 -19.25
CA SER A 5 -11.64 1.85 -18.04
C SER A 5 -10.61 0.82 -17.55
N CYS A 6 -10.38 0.81 -16.25
CA CYS A 6 -9.57 -0.18 -15.55
C CYS A 6 -10.10 -1.59 -15.81
N VAL A 7 -11.42 -1.79 -15.81
CA VAL A 7 -12.04 -3.11 -16.03
C VAL A 7 -11.70 -3.62 -17.43
N VAL A 8 -11.83 -2.77 -18.45
CA VAL A 8 -11.50 -3.11 -19.83
C VAL A 8 -10.02 -3.43 -19.97
N LYS A 9 -9.14 -2.56 -19.46
CA LYS A 9 -7.69 -2.80 -19.51
C LYS A 9 -7.27 -4.07 -18.77
N ALA A 10 -7.79 -4.29 -17.57
CA ALA A 10 -7.48 -5.47 -16.76
C ALA A 10 -7.94 -6.78 -17.43
N GLY A 11 -9.02 -6.74 -18.22
CA GLY A 11 -9.50 -7.90 -18.99
C GLY A 11 -8.68 -8.20 -20.24
N LEU A 12 -7.98 -7.21 -20.80
CA LEU A 12 -7.21 -7.36 -22.04
C LEU A 12 -5.74 -7.72 -21.79
N TYR A 13 -5.10 -7.13 -20.77
CA TYR A 13 -3.69 -7.34 -20.46
C TYR A 13 -3.36 -6.95 -19.01
N ALA A 14 -2.12 -7.20 -18.61
CA ALA A 14 -1.68 -7.05 -17.24
C ALA A 14 -1.57 -5.58 -16.76
N GLY A 15 -1.39 -4.61 -17.67
CA GLY A 15 -1.27 -3.19 -17.39
C GLY A 15 -0.14 -2.50 -18.15
N ASP A 16 -0.09 -1.16 -18.05
CA ASP A 16 0.81 -0.31 -18.85
C ASP A 16 2.20 -0.12 -18.24
N THR A 17 2.42 -0.63 -17.03
CA THR A 17 3.71 -0.52 -16.33
C THR A 17 4.40 -1.88 -16.28
N ALA A 18 5.71 -1.88 -15.96
CA ALA A 18 6.46 -3.12 -15.73
C ALA A 18 5.87 -4.00 -14.62
N CYS A 19 5.04 -3.43 -13.72
CA CYS A 19 4.35 -4.16 -12.66
C CYS A 19 2.93 -4.51 -13.07
N SER A 20 2.64 -5.80 -13.29
CA SER A 20 1.32 -6.34 -13.63
C SER A 20 0.24 -6.14 -12.56
N TYR A 21 0.64 -5.72 -11.35
CA TYR A 21 -0.25 -5.48 -10.21
C TYR A 21 -0.48 -3.98 -9.98
N GLY A 22 0.19 -3.11 -10.73
CA GLY A 22 0.11 -1.67 -10.55
C GLY A 22 -1.25 -1.07 -10.94
N CYS A 23 -1.46 0.18 -10.54
CA CYS A 23 -2.62 0.95 -10.97
C CYS A 23 -2.58 1.14 -12.50
N LEU A 24 -3.76 1.07 -13.13
CA LEU A 24 -3.92 1.23 -14.58
C LEU A 24 -4.15 2.69 -15.00
N GLY A 25 -4.34 3.59 -14.04
CA GLY A 25 -4.47 5.02 -14.27
C GLY A 25 -5.77 5.50 -14.94
N CYS A 26 -6.76 4.63 -15.17
CA CYS A 26 -7.99 5.02 -15.88
C CYS A 26 -8.99 5.81 -15.02
N GLY A 27 -8.95 5.68 -13.69
CA GLY A 27 -9.79 6.49 -12.81
C GLY A 27 -11.18 5.92 -12.50
N ASP A 28 -11.48 4.64 -12.76
CA ASP A 28 -12.78 4.02 -12.41
C ASP A 28 -13.13 4.21 -10.91
N CYS A 29 -12.11 4.23 -10.04
CA CYS A 29 -12.31 4.52 -8.61
C CYS A 29 -12.77 5.97 -8.34
N VAL A 30 -12.37 6.94 -9.17
CA VAL A 30 -12.80 8.34 -9.12
C VAL A 30 -14.26 8.42 -9.58
N GLU A 31 -14.60 7.80 -10.71
CA GLU A 31 -15.97 7.78 -11.24
C GLU A 31 -16.95 7.10 -10.27
N ALA A 32 -16.52 6.04 -9.59
CA ALA A 32 -17.34 5.35 -8.58
C ALA A 32 -17.58 6.19 -7.31
N CYS A 33 -16.84 7.28 -7.09
CA CYS A 33 -16.94 8.08 -5.87
C CYS A 33 -18.04 9.15 -5.97
N LEU A 34 -19.23 8.83 -5.44
CA LEU A 34 -20.37 9.77 -5.39
C LEU A 34 -20.16 10.99 -4.48
N PHE A 35 -19.10 11.00 -3.66
CA PHE A 35 -18.80 12.07 -2.71
C PHE A 35 -17.72 13.03 -3.21
N GLY A 36 -17.15 12.79 -4.40
CA GLY A 36 -16.05 13.60 -4.93
C GLY A 36 -14.79 13.57 -4.05
N ALA A 37 -14.57 12.46 -3.33
CA ALA A 37 -13.44 12.29 -2.42
C ALA A 37 -12.18 11.74 -3.10
N LEU A 38 -12.26 11.41 -4.39
CA LEU A 38 -11.15 10.85 -5.16
C LEU A 38 -10.86 11.72 -6.37
N SER A 39 -9.59 11.86 -6.72
CA SER A 39 -9.11 12.51 -7.95
C SER A 39 -7.86 11.79 -8.45
N MET A 40 -7.54 11.91 -9.74
CA MET A 40 -6.28 11.40 -10.28
C MET A 40 -5.20 12.47 -10.16
N ASP A 41 -4.06 12.11 -9.59
CA ASP A 41 -2.87 12.96 -9.61
C ASP A 41 -2.23 12.93 -11.02
N PRO A 42 -2.14 14.07 -11.72
CA PRO A 42 -1.54 14.11 -13.05
C PRO A 42 -0.02 13.85 -13.03
N ALA A 43 0.66 14.07 -11.90
CA ALA A 43 2.10 13.86 -11.81
C ALA A 43 2.46 12.37 -11.64
N THR A 44 1.67 11.63 -10.87
CA THR A 44 1.94 10.22 -10.56
C THR A 44 1.05 9.23 -11.31
N GLY A 45 -0.09 9.69 -11.84
CA GLY A 45 -1.12 8.83 -12.43
C GLY A 45 -1.85 7.96 -11.41
N LEU A 46 -1.75 8.29 -10.12
CA LEU A 46 -2.35 7.53 -9.01
C LEU A 46 -3.56 8.27 -8.41
N PRO A 47 -4.55 7.55 -7.88
CA PRO A 47 -5.67 8.18 -7.20
C PRO A 47 -5.24 8.80 -5.87
N LEU A 48 -5.67 10.04 -5.63
CA LEU A 48 -5.57 10.75 -4.36
C LEU A 48 -6.91 10.72 -3.64
N VAL A 49 -6.86 10.57 -2.32
CA VAL A 49 -8.06 10.55 -1.47
C VAL A 49 -8.09 11.80 -0.62
N ASP A 50 -9.17 12.59 -0.76
CA ASP A 50 -9.55 13.64 0.16
C ASP A 50 -10.20 13.00 1.40
N GLU A 51 -9.46 13.00 2.51
CA GLU A 51 -9.90 12.39 3.76
C GLU A 51 -11.09 13.09 4.42
N GLU A 52 -11.35 14.36 4.09
CA GLU A 52 -12.44 15.15 4.67
C GLU A 52 -13.78 14.80 4.00
N LYS A 53 -13.75 14.46 2.71
CA LYS A 53 -14.94 14.04 1.94
C LYS A 53 -15.20 12.55 1.98
N CYS A 54 -14.18 11.74 2.26
CA CYS A 54 -14.29 10.28 2.21
C CYS A 54 -15.19 9.74 3.33
N THR A 55 -16.31 9.13 2.95
CA THR A 55 -17.29 8.51 3.87
C THR A 55 -17.02 7.02 4.15
N ALA A 56 -15.92 6.48 3.62
CA ALA A 56 -15.57 5.05 3.72
C ALA A 56 -16.67 4.08 3.20
N CYS A 57 -17.43 4.49 2.18
CA CYS A 57 -18.52 3.67 1.62
C CYS A 57 -18.04 2.41 0.84
N GLY A 58 -16.77 2.38 0.41
CA GLY A 58 -16.18 1.23 -0.28
C GLY A 58 -16.48 1.12 -1.78
N ALA A 59 -17.12 2.12 -2.40
CA ALA A 59 -17.39 2.11 -3.85
C ALA A 59 -16.09 1.99 -4.68
N CYS A 60 -15.05 2.74 -4.31
CA CYS A 60 -13.74 2.69 -4.96
C CYS A 60 -13.04 1.33 -4.83
N VAL A 61 -13.25 0.63 -3.70
CA VAL A 61 -12.72 -0.73 -3.48
C VAL A 61 -13.33 -1.69 -4.50
N LYS A 62 -14.66 -1.67 -4.63
CA LYS A 62 -15.38 -2.52 -5.60
C LYS A 62 -15.05 -2.19 -7.05
N ALA A 63 -14.78 -0.92 -7.36
CA ALA A 63 -14.48 -0.46 -8.71
C ALA A 63 -13.05 -0.79 -9.17
N CYS A 64 -12.12 -1.13 -8.27
CA CYS A 64 -10.74 -1.41 -8.64
C CYS A 64 -10.57 -2.90 -9.01
N PRO A 65 -10.41 -3.27 -10.30
CA PRO A 65 -10.28 -4.68 -10.71
C PRO A 65 -8.92 -5.30 -10.33
N LYS A 66 -7.99 -4.50 -9.79
CA LYS A 66 -6.69 -4.94 -9.29
C LYS A 66 -6.65 -5.05 -7.76
N ASP A 67 -7.79 -4.82 -7.10
CA ASP A 67 -7.95 -4.85 -5.65
C ASP A 67 -6.96 -3.95 -4.89
N LEU A 68 -6.47 -2.86 -5.50
CA LEU A 68 -5.42 -2.02 -4.93
C LEU A 68 -5.89 -1.11 -3.78
N ILE A 69 -7.19 -0.86 -3.73
CA ILE A 69 -7.82 0.01 -2.73
C ILE A 69 -8.48 -0.87 -1.69
N GLU A 70 -8.27 -0.56 -0.42
CA GLU A 70 -8.94 -1.24 0.69
C GLU A 70 -9.35 -0.23 1.75
N LEU A 71 -10.41 -0.53 2.49
CA LEU A 71 -10.81 0.27 3.64
C LEU A 71 -10.04 -0.19 4.87
N ARG A 72 -9.38 0.75 5.53
CA ARG A 72 -8.67 0.51 6.80
C ARG A 72 -9.23 1.41 7.89
N ASN A 73 -9.36 0.87 9.09
CA ASN A 73 -9.73 1.64 10.26
C ASN A 73 -8.70 2.76 10.51
N LYS A 74 -9.19 3.95 10.89
CA LYS A 74 -8.32 5.07 11.26
C LYS A 74 -7.78 4.79 12.67
N GLY A 75 -6.46 4.84 12.82
CA GLY A 75 -5.84 4.80 14.15
C GLY A 75 -6.06 6.10 14.92
N PRO A 76 -5.50 6.18 16.14
CA PRO A 76 -5.52 7.43 16.90
C PRO A 76 -4.99 8.57 16.03
N ARG A 77 -5.74 9.67 15.93
CA ARG A 77 -5.41 10.83 15.09
C ARG A 77 -5.17 10.50 13.60
N GLY A 78 -5.87 9.49 13.07
CA GLY A 78 -5.79 9.14 11.65
C GLY A 78 -4.52 8.38 11.24
N MET A 79 -3.70 7.94 12.20
CA MET A 79 -2.47 7.17 11.92
C MET A 79 -2.79 5.84 11.25
N ARG A 80 -2.05 5.49 10.20
CA ARG A 80 -2.17 4.20 9.52
C ARG A 80 -0.80 3.64 9.17
N MET A 81 -0.69 2.31 9.20
CA MET A 81 0.46 1.54 8.77
C MET A 81 0.00 0.53 7.72
N PHE A 82 0.68 0.48 6.58
CA PHE A 82 0.32 -0.44 5.50
C PHE A 82 1.52 -0.81 4.63
N VAL A 83 1.39 -1.93 3.91
CA VAL A 83 2.28 -2.28 2.80
C VAL A 83 1.63 -1.76 1.53
N ALA A 84 2.32 -0.87 0.80
CA ALA A 84 1.80 -0.26 -0.43
C ALA A 84 1.94 -1.18 -1.65
N CYS A 85 2.79 -2.21 -1.57
CA CYS A 85 2.97 -3.17 -2.64
C CYS A 85 1.82 -4.21 -2.65
N ARG A 86 1.38 -4.59 -3.85
CA ARG A 86 0.42 -5.70 -4.09
C ARG A 86 0.95 -6.76 -5.04
N ASN A 87 2.23 -6.68 -5.41
CA ASN A 87 2.87 -7.65 -6.28
C ASN A 87 3.15 -8.95 -5.51
N THR A 88 2.68 -10.07 -6.06
CA THR A 88 2.83 -11.43 -5.49
C THR A 88 3.87 -12.29 -6.23
N ASP A 89 4.58 -11.71 -7.21
CA ASP A 89 5.70 -12.36 -7.88
C ASP A 89 6.85 -12.59 -6.90
N LYS A 90 7.76 -13.49 -7.27
CA LYS A 90 8.99 -13.73 -6.50
C LYS A 90 9.82 -12.45 -6.42
N GLY A 91 10.42 -12.20 -5.26
CA GLY A 91 11.13 -10.96 -4.94
C GLY A 91 12.08 -10.42 -6.03
N PRO A 92 12.95 -11.25 -6.66
CA PRO A 92 13.81 -10.79 -7.74
C PRO A 92 13.06 -10.27 -8.97
N VAL A 93 11.92 -10.87 -9.31
CA VAL A 93 11.06 -10.45 -10.43
C VAL A 93 10.34 -9.15 -10.07
N ALA A 94 9.72 -9.10 -8.88
CA ALA A 94 9.05 -7.91 -8.39
C ALA A 94 9.99 -6.70 -8.30
N LYS A 95 11.22 -6.91 -7.83
CA LYS A 95 12.24 -5.85 -7.69
C LYS A 95 12.74 -5.30 -9.03
N LYS A 96 12.79 -6.16 -10.07
CA LYS A 96 13.09 -5.71 -11.45
C LYS A 96 11.99 -4.80 -11.99
N ALA A 97 10.74 -5.08 -11.66
CA ALA A 97 9.59 -4.27 -12.08
C ALA A 97 9.44 -2.97 -11.28
N CYS A 98 9.77 -2.97 -9.98
CA CYS A 98 9.57 -1.82 -9.11
C CYS A 98 10.64 -1.74 -8.01
N SER A 99 11.32 -0.59 -7.90
CA SER A 99 12.30 -0.32 -6.85
C SER A 99 11.71 -0.40 -5.44
N ASN A 100 10.41 -0.15 -5.29
CA ASN A 100 9.70 -0.13 -4.01
C ASN A 100 8.91 -1.42 -3.76
N ALA A 101 9.11 -2.47 -4.56
CA ALA A 101 8.41 -3.74 -4.39
C ALA A 101 8.69 -4.39 -3.03
N CYS A 102 7.70 -5.05 -2.46
CA CYS A 102 7.96 -6.05 -1.42
C CYS A 102 8.72 -7.22 -2.07
N ILE A 103 9.79 -7.67 -1.44
CA ILE A 103 10.64 -8.78 -1.94
C ILE A 103 10.57 -10.02 -1.05
N ALA A 104 9.53 -10.10 -0.23
CA ALA A 104 9.31 -11.19 0.72
C ALA A 104 10.47 -11.48 1.71
N CYS A 105 11.35 -10.52 2.03
CA CYS A 105 12.56 -10.77 2.82
C CYS A 105 12.36 -11.13 4.30
N ALA A 106 11.12 -11.12 4.80
CA ALA A 106 10.74 -11.43 6.19
C ALA A 106 11.38 -10.57 7.31
N ILE A 107 12.12 -9.50 6.98
CA ILE A 107 12.73 -8.62 8.00
C ILE A 107 11.66 -7.95 8.87
N CYS A 108 10.59 -7.43 8.26
CA CYS A 108 9.48 -6.82 8.98
C CYS A 108 8.75 -7.82 9.89
N PHE A 109 8.57 -9.05 9.44
CA PHE A 109 7.98 -10.14 10.22
C PHE A 109 8.79 -10.42 11.48
N LYS A 110 10.09 -10.70 11.32
CA LYS A 110 11.00 -10.99 12.43
C LYS A 110 11.17 -9.82 13.41
N THR A 111 10.93 -8.59 12.96
CA THR A 111 11.06 -7.39 13.79
C THR A 111 9.80 -7.14 14.64
N CYS A 112 8.63 -7.51 14.13
CA CYS A 112 7.36 -7.21 14.78
C CYS A 112 7.20 -8.01 16.09
N GLN A 113 7.01 -7.32 17.21
CA GLN A 113 6.79 -7.93 18.54
C GLN A 113 5.30 -8.20 18.84
N HIS A 114 4.45 -8.12 17.82
CA HIS A 114 2.98 -8.15 17.98
C HIS A 114 2.31 -9.09 17.00
N ASP A 115 3.07 -9.89 16.25
CA ASP A 115 2.57 -10.83 15.23
C ASP A 115 1.58 -10.20 14.24
N ALA A 116 1.79 -8.92 13.93
CA ALA A 116 0.91 -8.12 13.08
C ALA A 116 1.28 -8.21 11.60
N ILE A 117 2.38 -8.87 11.25
CA ILE A 117 2.81 -9.04 9.85
C ILE A 117 2.43 -10.45 9.40
N ILE A 118 1.75 -10.55 8.27
CA ILE A 118 1.33 -11.82 7.67
C ILE A 118 2.00 -11.92 6.29
N PHE A 119 2.35 -13.14 5.88
CA PHE A 119 2.96 -13.42 4.59
C PHE A 119 2.06 -14.33 3.77
N GLU A 120 1.65 -13.85 2.61
CA GLU A 120 0.83 -14.60 1.65
C GLU A 120 1.37 -14.32 0.25
N ASN A 121 1.62 -15.38 -0.54
CA ASN A 121 2.02 -15.27 -1.94
C ASN A 121 3.19 -14.30 -2.21
N ASN A 122 4.29 -14.43 -1.47
CA ASN A 122 5.47 -13.54 -1.56
C ASN A 122 5.21 -12.06 -1.19
N LEU A 123 4.06 -11.74 -0.62
CA LEU A 123 3.69 -10.40 -0.19
C LEU A 123 3.52 -10.36 1.33
N ALA A 124 3.98 -9.26 1.92
CA ALA A 124 3.76 -8.99 3.33
C ALA A 124 2.52 -8.10 3.47
N THR A 125 1.63 -8.44 4.40
CA THR A 125 0.46 -7.64 4.77
C THR A 125 0.54 -7.29 6.27
N ILE A 126 -0.20 -6.26 6.68
CA ILE A 126 -0.24 -5.84 8.09
C ILE A 126 -1.66 -6.04 8.60
N ASP A 127 -1.82 -6.93 9.56
CA ASP A 127 -3.02 -7.07 10.38
C ASP A 127 -3.14 -5.87 11.32
N TYR A 128 -4.08 -5.00 10.98
CA TYR A 128 -4.32 -3.78 11.72
C TYR A 128 -4.81 -4.03 13.16
N SER A 129 -5.50 -5.13 13.42
CA SER A 129 -6.03 -5.45 14.76
C SER A 129 -4.91 -5.69 15.78
N LYS A 130 -3.76 -6.18 15.32
CA LYS A 130 -2.57 -6.48 16.13
C LYS A 130 -1.54 -5.36 16.11
N CYS A 131 -1.52 -4.56 15.05
CA CYS A 131 -0.53 -3.51 14.86
C CYS A 131 -0.60 -2.43 15.95
N LYS A 132 0.52 -2.17 16.63
CA LYS A 132 0.64 -1.09 17.63
C LYS A 132 1.21 0.22 17.07
N LEU A 133 1.27 0.36 15.74
CA LEU A 133 1.74 1.58 15.07
C LEU A 133 3.16 2.04 15.50
N CYS A 134 4.05 1.11 15.87
CA CYS A 134 5.40 1.41 16.36
C CYS A 134 6.42 1.80 15.27
N ARG A 135 6.04 1.66 13.99
CA ARG A 135 6.83 2.01 12.78
C ARG A 135 8.15 1.26 12.61
N GLU A 136 8.36 0.18 13.34
CA GLU A 136 9.61 -0.60 13.24
C GLU A 136 9.72 -1.31 11.88
N CYS A 137 8.61 -1.86 11.39
CA CYS A 137 8.55 -2.47 10.06
C CYS A 137 8.86 -1.47 8.93
N GLU A 138 8.42 -0.22 9.06
CA GLU A 138 8.72 0.87 8.13
C GLU A 138 10.22 1.22 8.14
N ALA A 139 10.82 1.29 9.33
CA ALA A 139 12.23 1.63 9.50
C ALA A 139 13.19 0.57 8.94
N VAL A 140 12.82 -0.71 9.05
CA VAL A 140 13.66 -1.84 8.60
C VAL A 140 13.37 -2.29 7.18
N CYS A 141 12.30 -1.83 6.53
CA CYS A 141 11.97 -2.22 5.16
C CYS A 141 13.04 -1.73 4.17
N PRO A 142 13.80 -2.64 3.51
CA PRO A 142 14.92 -2.24 2.66
C PRO A 142 14.46 -1.62 1.34
N THR A 143 13.24 -1.93 0.90
CA THR A 143 12.68 -1.42 -0.36
C THR A 143 11.78 -0.20 -0.18
N GLY A 144 11.40 0.12 1.07
CA GLY A 144 10.44 1.19 1.33
C GLY A 144 9.01 0.85 0.90
N ALA A 145 8.66 -0.44 0.81
CA ALA A 145 7.30 -0.89 0.49
C ALA A 145 6.26 -0.63 1.60
N ILE A 146 6.72 -0.36 2.83
CA ILE A 146 5.88 -0.16 4.00
C ILE A 146 5.82 1.33 4.31
N HIS A 147 4.62 1.87 4.52
CA HIS A 147 4.39 3.29 4.76
C HIS A 147 3.60 3.52 6.04
N GLY A 148 4.03 4.51 6.81
CA GLY A 148 3.27 5.11 7.90
C GLY A 148 2.80 6.50 7.53
N ILE A 149 1.50 6.76 7.65
CA ILE A 149 0.89 8.07 7.35
C ILE A 149 0.27 8.70 8.60
N ASN A 150 0.17 10.03 8.60
CA ASN A 150 -0.43 10.84 9.66
C ASN A 150 0.24 10.71 11.05
N PHE A 151 1.53 10.35 11.08
CA PHE A 151 2.30 10.35 12.32
C PHE A 151 2.81 11.75 12.64
N PRO A 152 2.75 12.18 13.93
CA PRO A 152 3.09 13.55 14.32
C PRO A 152 4.58 13.87 14.21
N LYS A 153 5.45 12.84 14.27
CA LYS A 153 6.89 12.99 14.15
C LYS A 153 7.39 12.28 12.88
N PRO A 154 8.40 12.83 12.20
CA PRO A 154 9.09 12.14 11.12
C PRO A 154 9.64 10.79 11.58
N LEU A 155 9.85 9.88 10.63
CA LEU A 155 10.42 8.56 10.93
C LEU A 155 11.91 8.68 11.27
N ASP A 156 12.25 8.45 12.53
CA ASP A 156 13.64 8.28 12.95
C ASP A 156 14.11 6.84 12.68
N LYS A 157 14.55 6.56 11.44
CA LYS A 157 15.03 5.24 11.05
C LYS A 157 16.26 4.80 11.87
N ALA A 158 17.15 5.73 12.21
CA ALA A 158 18.39 5.42 12.90
C ALA A 158 18.13 5.00 14.35
N GLY A 159 17.41 5.83 15.11
CA GLY A 159 17.07 5.53 16.49
C GLY A 159 16.19 4.30 16.62
N ILE A 160 15.26 4.07 15.68
CA ILE A 160 14.46 2.83 15.68
C ILE A 160 15.35 1.60 15.47
N LYS A 161 16.28 1.62 14.50
CA LYS A 161 17.20 0.50 14.26
C LYS A 161 18.11 0.23 15.45
N GLU A 162 18.60 1.28 16.12
CA GLU A 162 19.39 1.14 17.34
C GLU A 162 18.59 0.47 18.46
N ARG A 163 17.33 0.88 18.69
CA ARG A 163 16.46 0.22 19.67
C ARG A 163 16.21 -1.24 19.34
N ILE A 164 16.00 -1.58 18.07
CA ILE A 164 15.80 -2.98 17.64
C ILE A 164 17.07 -3.79 17.89
N ALA A 165 18.25 -3.23 17.61
CA ALA A 165 19.53 -3.89 17.85
C ALA A 165 19.75 -4.20 19.34
N LYS A 166 19.32 -3.30 20.25
CA LYS A 166 19.42 -3.50 21.71
C LYS A 166 18.48 -4.57 22.28
N ARG A 167 17.49 -5.06 21.52
CA ARG A 167 16.56 -6.12 21.96
C ARG A 167 17.06 -7.53 21.62
N LYS A 168 18.06 -7.63 20.74
CA LYS A 168 18.69 -8.90 20.35
C LYS A 168 19.83 -9.21 21.29
#